data_AF-A0A2N2QUY7-F1
#
_entry.id   AF-A0A2N2QUY7-F1
#
_cell.length_a   1.000
_cell.length_b   1.000
_cell.length_c   1.000
_cell.angle_alpha   90.00
_cell.angle_beta   90.00
_cell.angle_gamma   90.00
#
_symmetry.space_group_name_H-M   'P 1'
#
loop_
_entity.id
_entity.type
_entity.pdbx_description
1 polymer ?
#
loop_
_entity_poly.entity_id
_entity_poly.type
_entity_poly.pdbx_seq_one_letter_code
_entity_poly.pdbx_strand_id
1 'polypeptide(L)'
;MKQILGFALAALLTLTACDRSPTLPNPVESKDGVSYIPIDDTAFLIPEKTWLKGAGRNSTDGLVCCIDLHATIPDVQPWSKARHEEMYWQHGPGKRLDVYLKGDRPDQVERFYDIPQSIFSVSISSMVEEPSELAAQGLRKYRQYWPAYSEKDAERGLAQFGAAHVESRRRSAGKPMMDSAYYELLEDGRMKYFIRCNEGSGGLFEGCHLYFPVSKTVIAEVHFVADHLKHVVSMADKLSAKLQEFQAAGLAYRRTQSSNPNESKSGSK
;
A
#
# COMPACT_ATOMS: atom_id res chain seq x y z
N MET A 1 -14.08 -53.58 -46.69
CA MET A 1 -13.29 -54.09 -45.55
C MET A 1 -12.93 -52.92 -44.66
N LYS A 2 -13.48 -52.96 -43.43
CA LYS A 2 -13.04 -52.36 -42.16
C LYS A 2 -12.54 -50.90 -42.14
N GLN A 3 -13.45 -50.06 -41.63
CA GLN A 3 -13.21 -48.88 -40.79
C GLN A 3 -12.20 -49.17 -39.68
N ILE A 4 -11.26 -48.25 -39.46
CA ILE A 4 -10.50 -48.12 -38.21
C ILE A 4 -10.41 -46.63 -37.86
N LEU A 5 -11.02 -46.30 -36.71
CA LEU A 5 -10.73 -45.26 -35.70
C LEU A 5 -10.26 -43.88 -36.22
N GLY A 6 -10.91 -42.75 -35.95
CA GLY A 6 -11.83 -42.43 -34.85
C GLY A 6 -11.09 -42.36 -33.52
N PHE A 7 -10.28 -41.31 -33.29
CA PHE A 7 -9.97 -40.68 -31.99
C PHE A 7 -8.94 -39.56 -32.20
N ALA A 8 -9.42 -38.34 -32.46
CA ALA A 8 -8.65 -37.11 -32.29
C ALA A 8 -9.61 -36.02 -31.80
N LEU A 9 -10.25 -36.29 -30.66
CA LEU A 9 -11.08 -35.33 -29.94
C LEU A 9 -10.58 -35.33 -28.49
N ALA A 10 -9.67 -34.42 -28.17
CA ALA A 10 -9.38 -33.88 -26.82
C ALA A 10 -7.97 -33.27 -26.79
N ALA A 11 -7.77 -32.08 -27.36
CA ALA A 11 -6.58 -31.28 -27.04
C ALA A 11 -6.74 -29.78 -27.39
N LEU A 12 -7.96 -29.25 -27.39
CA LEU A 12 -8.17 -27.81 -27.53
C LEU A 12 -9.08 -27.32 -26.41
N LEU A 13 -8.58 -26.31 -25.69
CA LEU A 13 -9.30 -25.41 -24.77
C LEU A 13 -9.50 -25.90 -23.32
N THR A 14 -8.39 -26.05 -22.59
CA THR A 14 -8.36 -25.81 -21.13
C THR A 14 -7.25 -24.82 -20.77
N LEU A 15 -7.26 -23.67 -21.45
CA LEU A 15 -6.51 -22.48 -21.06
C LEU A 15 -7.42 -21.24 -21.18
N THR A 16 -8.58 -21.28 -20.53
CA THR A 16 -9.23 -20.06 -20.05
C THR A 16 -8.84 -19.99 -18.58
N ALA A 17 -7.79 -19.21 -18.30
CA ALA A 17 -7.97 -17.91 -17.68
C ALA A 17 -8.77 -18.05 -16.38
N CYS A 18 -8.10 -17.75 -15.27
CA CYS A 18 -8.76 -17.37 -14.03
C CYS A 18 -9.60 -16.11 -14.31
N ASP A 19 -10.74 -16.29 -14.97
CA ASP A 19 -11.72 -15.24 -15.20
C ASP A 19 -12.35 -14.95 -13.84
N ARG A 20 -11.80 -13.89 -13.24
CA ARG A 20 -12.49 -12.92 -12.40
C ARG A 20 -14.00 -13.12 -12.44
N SER A 21 -14.59 -13.43 -11.28
CA SER A 21 -16.03 -13.58 -11.04
C SER A 21 -16.89 -12.81 -12.06
N PRO A 22 -17.46 -13.49 -13.08
CA PRO A 22 -18.03 -12.85 -14.27
C PRO A 22 -19.37 -12.13 -14.05
N THR A 23 -19.82 -11.97 -12.81
CA THR A 23 -21.18 -11.49 -12.49
C THR A 23 -21.26 -10.07 -11.94
N LEU A 24 -20.15 -9.46 -11.53
CA LEU A 24 -20.18 -8.14 -10.89
C LEU A 24 -19.65 -7.03 -11.82
N PRO A 25 -20.42 -5.95 -12.05
CA PRO A 25 -20.03 -4.88 -12.98
C PRO A 25 -18.68 -4.29 -12.60
N ASN A 26 -17.80 -4.06 -13.58
CA ASN A 26 -16.52 -3.42 -13.34
C ASN A 26 -16.74 -1.91 -13.13
N PRO A 27 -16.48 -1.37 -11.92
CA PRO A 27 -16.69 0.05 -11.65
C PRO A 27 -15.59 0.95 -12.26
N VAL A 28 -14.53 0.37 -12.82
CA VAL A 28 -13.44 1.11 -13.48
C VAL A 28 -13.81 1.41 -14.92
N GLU A 29 -13.75 2.69 -15.30
CA GLU A 29 -13.96 3.16 -16.67
C GLU A 29 -12.62 3.57 -17.28
N SER A 30 -12.31 3.03 -18.45
CA SER A 30 -11.10 3.35 -19.22
C SER A 30 -11.44 4.13 -20.47
N LYS A 31 -10.88 5.33 -20.63
CA LYS A 31 -11.06 6.17 -21.83
C LYS A 31 -9.82 7.02 -22.09
N ASP A 32 -9.43 7.14 -23.35
CA ASP A 32 -8.33 8.03 -23.80
C ASP A 32 -6.99 7.85 -23.05
N GLY A 33 -6.70 6.62 -22.62
CA GLY A 33 -5.46 6.27 -21.92
C GLY A 33 -5.43 6.65 -20.42
N VAL A 34 -6.59 7.03 -19.86
CA VAL A 34 -6.79 7.25 -18.44
C VAL A 34 -7.89 6.34 -17.89
N SER A 35 -7.73 5.88 -16.66
CA SER A 35 -8.75 5.14 -15.92
C SER A 35 -9.41 6.04 -14.88
N TYR A 36 -10.73 6.14 -14.91
CA TYR A 36 -11.54 6.60 -13.80
C TYR A 36 -11.79 5.43 -12.84
N ILE A 37 -11.40 5.60 -11.59
CA ILE A 37 -11.45 4.56 -10.56
C ILE A 37 -12.17 5.11 -9.33
N PRO A 38 -13.46 4.80 -9.12
CA PRO A 38 -14.17 5.14 -7.89
C PRO A 38 -13.71 4.23 -6.75
N ILE A 39 -13.49 4.80 -5.57
CA ILE A 39 -13.14 4.05 -4.35
C ILE A 39 -13.78 4.75 -3.15
N ASP A 40 -14.61 4.03 -2.41
CA ASP A 40 -15.44 4.56 -1.32
C ASP A 40 -16.20 5.85 -1.71
N ASP A 41 -15.99 6.94 -0.96
CA ASP A 41 -16.58 8.26 -1.18
C ASP A 41 -15.83 9.09 -2.23
N THR A 42 -14.67 8.63 -2.69
CA THR A 42 -13.77 9.36 -3.57
C THR A 42 -13.55 8.65 -4.92
N ALA A 43 -12.76 9.25 -5.79
CA ALA A 43 -12.43 8.69 -7.09
C ALA A 43 -11.15 9.33 -7.63
N PHE A 44 -10.45 8.59 -8.47
CA PHE A 44 -9.21 9.03 -9.10
C PHE A 44 -9.31 8.92 -10.62
N LEU A 45 -8.66 9.83 -11.33
CA LEU A 45 -8.42 9.73 -12.76
C LEU A 45 -6.93 9.56 -13.00
N ILE A 46 -6.51 8.40 -13.49
CA ILE A 46 -5.10 7.97 -13.46
C ILE A 46 -4.61 7.54 -14.86
N PRO A 47 -3.45 8.03 -15.34
CA PRO A 47 -2.86 7.56 -16.59
C PRO A 47 -2.46 6.08 -16.54
N GLU A 48 -3.02 5.28 -17.44
CA GLU A 48 -2.95 3.82 -17.39
C GLU A 48 -1.54 3.28 -17.67
N LYS A 49 -0.85 3.90 -18.64
CA LYS A 49 0.42 3.36 -19.13
C LYS A 49 1.63 3.80 -18.33
N THR A 50 1.50 4.77 -17.44
CA THR A 50 2.65 5.44 -16.81
C THR A 50 2.56 5.53 -15.29
N TRP A 51 1.37 5.37 -14.69
CA TRP A 51 1.16 5.45 -13.25
C TRP A 51 0.46 4.21 -12.69
N LEU A 52 -0.54 3.68 -13.42
CA LEU A 52 -1.39 2.59 -12.93
C LEU A 52 -0.74 1.22 -13.16
N LYS A 53 -0.62 0.44 -12.08
CA LYS A 53 -0.33 -1.00 -12.14
C LYS A 53 -1.61 -1.84 -12.14
N GLY A 54 -2.64 -1.40 -11.42
CA GLY A 54 -3.94 -2.06 -11.40
C GLY A 54 -4.89 -1.52 -10.34
N ALA A 55 -6.08 -2.10 -10.29
CA ALA A 55 -7.06 -1.85 -9.24
C ALA A 55 -7.64 -3.18 -8.76
N GLY A 56 -7.68 -3.36 -7.44
CA GLY A 56 -8.27 -4.52 -6.78
C GLY A 56 -9.75 -4.30 -6.51
N ARG A 57 -10.53 -5.38 -6.54
CA ARG A 57 -11.97 -5.35 -6.30
C ARG A 57 -12.35 -6.36 -5.23
N ASN A 58 -13.30 -5.97 -4.38
CA ASN A 58 -13.94 -6.87 -3.43
C ASN A 58 -14.71 -7.96 -4.19
N SER A 59 -14.54 -9.21 -3.77
CA SER A 59 -15.23 -10.35 -4.40
C SER A 59 -16.73 -10.38 -4.12
N THR A 60 -17.19 -9.71 -3.06
CA THR A 60 -18.59 -9.74 -2.59
C THR A 60 -19.48 -8.74 -3.32
N ASP A 61 -19.05 -7.49 -3.47
CA ASP A 61 -19.84 -6.39 -4.04
C ASP A 61 -19.27 -5.83 -5.35
N GLY A 62 -18.04 -6.24 -5.72
CA GLY A 62 -17.37 -5.81 -6.92
C GLY A 62 -16.83 -4.37 -6.87
N LEU A 63 -16.93 -3.69 -5.72
CA LEU A 63 -16.39 -2.35 -5.52
C LEU A 63 -14.87 -2.37 -5.49
N VAL A 64 -14.24 -1.25 -5.87
CA VAL A 64 -12.79 -1.12 -5.79
C VAL A 64 -12.39 -1.03 -4.31
N CYS A 65 -11.43 -1.87 -3.91
CA CYS A 65 -10.89 -1.85 -2.54
C CYS A 65 -9.46 -1.31 -2.47
N CYS A 66 -8.73 -1.37 -3.59
CA CYS A 66 -7.40 -0.78 -3.67
C CYS A 66 -6.99 -0.37 -5.08
N ILE A 67 -6.02 0.53 -5.16
CA ILE A 67 -5.39 0.99 -6.40
C ILE A 67 -3.88 0.85 -6.24
N ASP A 68 -3.26 0.16 -7.19
CA ASP A 68 -1.82 -0.07 -7.22
C ASP A 68 -1.20 0.88 -8.25
N LEU A 69 -0.29 1.71 -7.79
CA LEU A 69 0.42 2.71 -8.58
C LEU A 69 1.93 2.49 -8.46
N HIS A 70 2.66 3.16 -9.35
CA HIS A 70 4.10 3.19 -9.30
C HIS A 70 4.68 4.56 -9.68
N ALA A 71 5.85 4.86 -9.15
CA ALA A 71 6.61 6.05 -9.50
C ALA A 71 8.10 5.82 -9.27
N THR A 72 8.89 6.84 -9.57
CA THR A 72 10.32 6.86 -9.26
C THR A 72 10.60 7.62 -7.97
N ILE A 73 11.69 7.26 -7.29
CA ILE A 73 12.21 7.97 -6.10
C ILE A 73 13.57 8.61 -6.43
N PRO A 74 13.89 9.82 -5.92
CA PRO A 74 13.10 10.70 -5.04
C PRO A 74 12.21 11.73 -5.77
N ASP A 75 12.11 11.67 -7.08
CA ASP A 75 11.51 12.71 -7.92
C ASP A 75 10.03 12.50 -8.27
N VAL A 76 9.46 11.35 -7.90
CA VAL A 76 8.03 11.00 -8.07
C VAL A 76 7.57 11.22 -9.51
N GLN A 77 8.33 10.63 -10.44
CA GLN A 77 8.02 10.69 -11.86
C GLN A 77 7.36 9.40 -12.34
N PRO A 78 6.46 9.49 -13.34
CA PRO A 78 5.83 8.32 -13.93
C PRO A 78 6.84 7.36 -14.54
N TRP A 79 6.39 6.13 -14.75
CA TRP A 79 7.09 5.21 -15.63
C TRP A 79 7.14 5.74 -17.07
N SER A 80 8.29 5.52 -17.71
CA SER A 80 8.47 5.70 -19.15
C SER A 80 9.49 4.68 -19.66
N LYS A 81 9.52 4.43 -20.97
CA LYS A 81 10.54 3.54 -21.58
C LYS A 81 11.97 3.99 -21.25
N ALA A 82 12.24 5.30 -21.27
CA ALA A 82 13.56 5.86 -20.97
C ALA A 82 13.99 5.65 -19.50
N ARG A 83 13.04 5.43 -18.59
CA ARG A 83 13.27 5.28 -17.15
C ARG A 83 12.98 3.86 -16.64
N HIS A 84 12.69 2.91 -17.53
CA HIS A 84 12.30 1.57 -17.11
C HIS A 84 13.40 0.87 -16.32
N GLU A 85 14.64 0.91 -16.83
CA GLU A 85 15.79 0.24 -16.18
C GLU A 85 16.16 0.86 -14.82
N GLU A 86 16.04 2.18 -14.66
CA GLU A 86 16.31 2.78 -13.35
C GLU A 86 15.22 2.44 -12.33
N MET A 87 13.97 2.29 -12.77
CA MET A 87 12.84 1.98 -11.90
C MET A 87 12.78 0.49 -11.57
N TYR A 88 12.95 -0.38 -12.57
CA TYR A 88 12.87 -1.83 -12.48
C TYR A 88 14.23 -2.48 -12.69
N TRP A 89 15.23 -2.02 -11.93
CA TRP A 89 16.58 -2.53 -12.08
C TRP A 89 16.66 -4.03 -11.77
N GLN A 90 17.28 -4.81 -12.64
CA GLN A 90 17.29 -6.27 -12.54
C GLN A 90 18.10 -6.82 -11.35
N HIS A 91 19.04 -6.03 -10.82
CA HIS A 91 19.99 -6.47 -9.78
C HIS A 91 19.78 -5.79 -8.42
N GLY A 92 18.69 -5.04 -8.24
CA GLY A 92 18.39 -4.40 -6.98
C GLY A 92 17.05 -3.68 -7.02
N PRO A 93 16.72 -2.91 -5.98
CA PRO A 93 15.38 -2.34 -5.83
C PRO A 93 15.07 -1.25 -6.86
N GLY A 94 16.09 -0.78 -7.58
CA GLY A 94 16.00 0.35 -8.47
C GLY A 94 15.53 1.60 -7.73
N LYS A 95 14.95 2.53 -8.47
CA LYS A 95 14.27 3.72 -7.97
C LYS A 95 12.76 3.50 -7.86
N ARG A 96 12.30 2.25 -7.70
CA ARG A 96 10.86 1.97 -7.67
C ARG A 96 10.24 2.49 -6.38
N LEU A 97 9.15 3.22 -6.55
CA LEU A 97 8.18 3.52 -5.52
C LEU A 97 6.91 2.72 -5.84
N ASP A 98 6.54 1.77 -5.00
CA ASP A 98 5.24 1.10 -5.10
C ASP A 98 4.26 1.82 -4.19
N VAL A 99 3.12 2.26 -4.73
CA VAL A 99 2.13 3.07 -4.02
C VAL A 99 0.80 2.34 -4.04
N TYR A 100 0.26 2.06 -2.86
CA TYR A 100 -0.98 1.33 -2.66
C TYR A 100 -2.00 2.25 -2.01
N LEU A 101 -3.08 2.58 -2.72
CA LEU A 101 -4.22 3.28 -2.14
C LEU A 101 -5.19 2.24 -1.61
N LYS A 102 -5.49 2.26 -0.32
CA LYS A 102 -6.38 1.30 0.34
C LYS A 102 -7.64 2.01 0.81
N GLY A 103 -8.79 1.58 0.29
CA GLY A 103 -10.12 2.05 0.71
C GLY A 103 -10.64 1.29 1.93
N ASP A 104 -11.84 1.67 2.35
CA ASP A 104 -12.54 1.19 3.55
C ASP A 104 -11.70 1.36 4.84
N ARG A 105 -11.06 2.54 4.97
CA ARG A 105 -10.20 2.90 6.11
C ARG A 105 -10.66 4.11 6.94
N PRO A 106 -11.96 4.41 7.12
CA PRO A 106 -12.38 5.62 7.85
C PRO A 106 -11.80 5.69 9.27
N ASP A 107 -11.90 4.59 10.02
CA ASP A 107 -11.34 4.45 11.36
C ASP A 107 -9.83 4.63 11.43
N GLN A 108 -9.10 4.13 10.43
CA GLN A 108 -7.64 4.27 10.40
C GLN A 108 -7.24 5.68 10.02
N VAL A 109 -7.98 6.35 9.13
CA VAL A 109 -7.74 7.76 8.77
C VAL A 109 -8.01 8.66 9.97
N GLU A 110 -9.12 8.45 10.69
CA GLU A 110 -9.44 9.21 11.89
C GLU A 110 -8.32 9.09 12.93
N ARG A 111 -7.96 7.84 13.27
CA ARG A 111 -6.88 7.56 14.23
C ARG A 111 -5.48 7.92 13.74
N PHE A 112 -5.29 8.08 12.42
CA PHE A 112 -3.98 8.43 11.85
C PHE A 112 -3.46 9.72 12.45
N TYR A 113 -4.34 10.70 12.59
CA TYR A 113 -3.97 12.04 13.04
C TYR A 113 -3.69 12.13 14.55
N ASP A 114 -4.15 11.14 15.31
CA ASP A 114 -4.01 11.10 16.76
C ASP A 114 -2.59 10.64 17.14
N ILE A 115 -1.81 11.57 17.67
CA ILE A 115 -0.45 11.35 18.19
C ILE A 115 -0.48 10.41 19.41
N PRO A 116 0.48 9.51 19.47
CA PRO A 116 0.48 8.34 18.65
C PRO A 116 -0.42 7.33 19.41
N GLN A 117 -1.52 6.88 18.81
CA GLN A 117 -2.26 5.68 19.24
C GLN A 117 -2.86 5.00 18.01
N SER A 118 -2.07 4.07 17.46
CA SER A 118 -2.53 3.00 16.57
C SER A 118 -2.99 3.40 15.16
N ILE A 119 -2.08 3.27 14.19
CA ILE A 119 -2.49 2.90 12.82
C ILE A 119 -2.25 1.40 12.60
N PHE A 120 -1.25 0.79 13.26
CA PHE A 120 -0.78 -0.57 12.95
C PHE A 120 -0.67 -1.51 14.14
N SER A 121 -1.59 -1.44 15.12
CA SER A 121 -1.64 -2.35 16.29
C SER A 121 -0.48 -2.28 17.29
N VAL A 122 0.43 -1.32 17.14
CA VAL A 122 1.51 -1.10 18.12
C VAL A 122 1.03 -0.15 19.20
N SER A 123 0.91 -0.66 20.42
CA SER A 123 0.59 0.16 21.60
C SER A 123 1.76 1.08 21.93
N ILE A 124 1.44 2.30 22.32
CA ILE A 124 2.39 3.40 22.47
C ILE A 124 3.07 3.37 23.81
N SER A 125 2.39 2.73 24.77
CA SER A 125 2.99 2.24 26.01
C SER A 125 4.19 1.31 25.77
N SER A 126 4.42 0.86 24.53
CA SER A 126 5.57 0.03 24.16
C SER A 126 6.58 0.73 23.24
N MET A 127 6.51 2.06 23.04
CA MET A 127 7.50 2.78 22.24
C MET A 127 8.37 3.72 23.08
N VAL A 128 9.65 3.86 22.71
CA VAL A 128 10.54 4.92 23.20
C VAL A 128 10.97 5.80 22.04
N GLU A 129 11.07 7.11 22.27
CA GLU A 129 11.68 8.04 21.33
C GLU A 129 13.21 7.92 21.39
N GLU A 130 13.83 7.92 20.22
CA GLU A 130 15.28 7.94 20.03
C GLU A 130 15.70 9.22 19.26
N PRO A 131 16.95 9.68 19.40
CA PRO A 131 17.48 10.71 18.52
C PRO A 131 17.32 10.29 17.05
N SER A 132 16.65 11.12 16.25
CA SER A 132 16.49 10.86 14.83
C SER A 132 17.68 11.40 14.03
N GLU A 133 18.30 10.55 13.24
CA GLU A 133 19.27 10.93 12.21
C GLU A 133 18.63 11.73 11.06
N LEU A 134 17.30 11.80 11.02
CA LEU A 134 16.50 12.52 10.03
C LEU A 134 15.79 13.73 10.64
N ALA A 135 16.24 14.20 11.82
CA ALA A 135 15.69 15.38 12.48
C ALA A 135 15.72 16.63 11.57
N ALA A 136 16.68 16.73 10.64
CA ALA A 136 16.73 17.81 9.65
C ALA A 136 15.56 17.80 8.64
N GLN A 137 14.89 16.66 8.46
CA GLN A 137 13.63 16.54 7.72
C GLN A 137 12.40 16.72 8.63
N GLY A 138 12.58 16.97 9.93
CA GLY A 138 11.52 17.09 10.93
C GLY A 138 11.02 15.75 11.50
N LEU A 139 11.68 14.65 11.18
CA LEU A 139 11.26 13.31 11.62
C LEU A 139 11.70 13.03 13.06
N ARG A 140 10.78 12.49 13.86
CA ARG A 140 11.04 11.88 15.17
C ARG A 140 11.19 10.37 14.98
N LYS A 141 12.09 9.73 15.73
CA LYS A 141 12.36 8.28 15.62
C LYS A 141 11.90 7.56 16.87
N TYR A 142 11.33 6.37 16.71
CA TYR A 142 10.90 5.52 17.80
C TYR A 142 11.29 4.07 17.59
N ARG A 143 11.46 3.37 18.71
CA ARG A 143 11.60 1.92 18.79
C ARG A 143 10.49 1.31 19.61
N GLN A 144 9.95 0.20 19.13
CA GLN A 144 9.09 -0.63 19.94
C GLN A 144 9.92 -1.43 20.96
N TYR A 145 9.34 -1.76 22.11
CA TYR A 145 9.86 -2.68 23.11
C TYR A 145 9.14 -4.01 23.02
N TRP A 146 9.88 -5.09 23.22
CA TRP A 146 9.25 -6.37 23.53
C TRP A 146 8.38 -6.22 24.78
N PRO A 147 7.10 -6.60 24.72
CA PRO A 147 6.20 -6.45 25.86
C PRO A 147 6.74 -7.21 27.08
N ALA A 148 6.32 -6.77 28.27
CA ALA A 148 6.58 -7.50 29.49
C ALA A 148 6.10 -8.96 29.33
N TYR A 149 6.87 -9.89 29.86
CA TYR A 149 6.60 -11.32 29.74
C TYR A 149 6.38 -11.88 31.14
N SER A 150 5.11 -12.11 31.48
CA SER A 150 4.72 -12.53 32.83
C SER A 150 4.95 -14.04 33.05
N GLU A 151 4.94 -14.48 34.30
CA GLU A 151 5.02 -15.92 34.61
C GLU A 151 3.84 -16.70 34.03
N LYS A 152 2.64 -16.11 33.97
CA LYS A 152 1.48 -16.71 33.30
C LYS A 152 1.72 -16.90 31.79
N ASP A 153 2.44 -15.98 31.16
CA ASP A 153 2.84 -16.12 29.76
C ASP A 153 3.94 -17.16 29.57
N ALA A 154 4.83 -17.30 30.56
CA ALA A 154 5.86 -18.33 30.59
C ALA A 154 5.28 -19.73 30.74
N GLU A 155 4.31 -19.94 31.64
CA GLU A 155 3.62 -21.23 31.82
C GLU A 155 2.91 -21.67 30.53
N ARG A 156 2.16 -20.75 29.92
CA ARG A 156 1.50 -20.99 28.63
C ARG A 156 2.51 -21.25 27.50
N GLY A 157 3.57 -20.44 27.45
CA GLY A 157 4.64 -20.59 26.46
C GLY A 157 5.38 -21.91 26.60
N LEU A 158 5.61 -22.38 27.83
CA LEU A 158 6.23 -23.66 28.12
C LEU A 158 5.38 -24.82 27.60
N ALA A 159 4.07 -24.79 27.87
CA ALA A 159 3.13 -25.82 27.44
C ALA A 159 2.97 -25.90 25.91
N GLN A 160 3.10 -24.77 25.20
CA GLN A 160 2.87 -24.70 23.75
C GLN A 160 4.15 -24.81 22.91
N PHE A 161 5.25 -24.21 23.37
CA PHE A 161 6.46 -23.99 22.57
C PHE A 161 7.75 -24.47 23.24
N GLY A 162 7.67 -24.94 24.50
CA GLY A 162 8.81 -25.48 25.24
C GLY A 162 9.73 -24.44 25.88
N ALA A 163 10.70 -24.93 26.66
CA ALA A 163 11.55 -24.10 27.52
C ALA A 163 12.44 -23.09 26.75
N ALA A 164 12.98 -23.50 25.60
CA ALA A 164 13.84 -22.63 24.78
C ALA A 164 13.10 -21.38 24.28
N HIS A 165 11.80 -21.50 23.96
CA HIS A 165 10.96 -20.36 23.60
C HIS A 165 10.80 -19.40 24.79
N VAL A 166 10.47 -19.94 25.97
CA VAL A 166 10.28 -19.16 27.20
C VAL A 166 11.57 -18.40 27.57
N GLU A 167 12.73 -19.06 27.51
CA GLU A 167 14.03 -18.42 27.77
C GLU A 167 14.33 -17.30 26.76
N SER A 168 14.05 -17.52 25.49
CA SER A 168 14.19 -16.50 24.45
C SER A 168 13.31 -15.28 24.75
N ARG A 169 12.02 -15.50 25.06
CA ARG A 169 11.06 -14.43 25.38
C ARG A 169 11.47 -13.67 26.64
N ARG A 170 11.91 -14.36 27.70
CA ARG A 170 12.42 -13.72 28.93
C ARG A 170 13.65 -12.85 28.66
N ARG A 171 14.58 -13.31 27.80
CA ARG A 171 15.76 -12.53 27.44
C ARG A 171 15.44 -11.26 26.65
N SER A 172 14.37 -11.27 25.86
CA SER A 172 13.97 -10.14 25.02
C SER A 172 13.00 -9.19 25.71
N ALA A 173 12.20 -9.66 26.66
CA ALA A 173 11.16 -8.88 27.36
C ALA A 173 11.72 -7.56 27.91
N GLY A 174 11.01 -6.46 27.65
CA GLY A 174 11.41 -5.13 28.11
C GLY A 174 12.65 -4.56 27.42
N LYS A 175 13.12 -5.15 26.32
CA LYS A 175 14.20 -4.58 25.50
C LYS A 175 13.67 -3.96 24.21
N PRO A 176 14.36 -2.96 23.65
CA PRO A 176 14.08 -2.44 22.31
C PRO A 176 14.11 -3.57 21.26
N MET A 177 13.13 -3.53 20.35
CA MET A 177 13.08 -4.31 19.13
C MET A 177 14.00 -3.65 18.10
N MET A 178 15.15 -4.24 17.84
CA MET A 178 16.16 -3.68 16.93
C MET A 178 15.89 -4.00 15.45
N ASP A 179 14.83 -4.77 15.16
CA ASP A 179 14.44 -5.22 13.83
C ASP A 179 13.52 -4.24 13.08
N SER A 180 13.08 -3.17 13.75
CA SER A 180 12.24 -2.14 13.15
C SER A 180 12.49 -0.77 13.78
N ALA A 181 12.40 0.28 12.96
CA ALA A 181 12.36 1.66 13.40
C ALA A 181 11.11 2.34 12.85
N TYR A 182 10.56 3.25 13.64
CA TYR A 182 9.37 4.01 13.30
C TYR A 182 9.73 5.50 13.25
N TYR A 183 9.21 6.22 12.26
CA TYR A 183 9.39 7.66 12.14
C TYR A 183 8.05 8.37 12.02
N GLU A 184 7.97 9.54 12.62
CA GLU A 184 6.79 10.39 12.62
C GLU A 184 7.16 11.79 12.15
N LEU A 185 6.38 12.34 11.22
CA LEU A 185 6.37 13.77 10.92
C LEU A 185 5.05 14.37 11.40
N LEU A 186 5.13 15.41 12.21
CA LEU A 186 3.96 16.17 12.65
C LEU A 186 3.85 17.48 11.86
N GLU A 187 2.62 17.88 11.53
CA GLU A 187 2.28 19.19 10.97
C GLU A 187 1.09 19.72 11.78
N ASP A 188 1.21 20.95 12.30
CA ASP A 188 0.20 21.58 13.16
C ASP A 188 -0.28 20.70 14.33
N GLY A 189 0.64 19.94 14.92
CA GLY A 189 0.34 19.05 16.06
C GLY A 189 -0.49 17.82 15.69
N ARG A 190 -0.56 17.45 14.40
CA ARG A 190 -1.21 16.22 13.92
C ARG A 190 -0.21 15.40 13.10
N MET A 191 -0.40 14.09 13.08
CA MET A 191 0.42 13.22 12.24
C MET A 191 0.23 13.57 10.76
N LYS A 192 1.33 13.85 10.07
CA LYS A 192 1.38 14.04 8.62
C LYS A 192 1.87 12.78 7.91
N TYR A 193 3.00 12.24 8.36
CA TYR A 193 3.60 11.02 7.81
C TYR A 193 4.01 10.06 8.91
N PHE A 194 3.68 8.79 8.71
CA PHE A 194 4.16 7.69 9.55
C PHE A 194 4.99 6.75 8.69
N ILE A 195 6.19 6.39 9.13
CA ILE A 195 7.12 5.55 8.39
C ILE A 195 7.55 4.39 9.28
N ARG A 196 7.52 3.18 8.75
CA ARG A 196 8.11 1.99 9.38
C ARG A 196 9.20 1.44 8.47
N CYS A 197 10.40 1.29 9.00
CA CYS A 197 11.50 0.61 8.30
C CYS A 197 11.84 -0.68 9.03
N ASN A 198 12.07 -1.76 8.28
CA ASN A 198 12.69 -2.96 8.83
C ASN A 198 14.19 -2.71 8.92
N GLU A 199 14.76 -2.79 10.12
CA GLU A 199 16.20 -2.70 10.34
C GLU A 199 16.75 -4.10 10.63
N GLY A 200 17.97 -4.43 10.22
CA GLY A 200 18.67 -5.63 10.69
C GLY A 200 18.08 -6.98 10.24
N SER A 201 17.22 -7.01 9.22
CA SER A 201 16.63 -8.25 8.70
C SER A 201 17.58 -9.13 7.89
N GLY A 202 18.84 -8.69 7.67
CA GLY A 202 19.86 -9.43 6.93
C GLY A 202 19.51 -9.71 5.46
N GLY A 203 18.39 -9.18 4.97
CA GLY A 203 17.99 -9.23 3.58
C GLY A 203 18.86 -8.31 2.72
N LEU A 204 18.92 -8.61 1.42
CA LEU A 204 19.70 -7.83 0.45
C LEU A 204 19.25 -6.35 0.36
N PHE A 205 18.00 -6.04 0.73
CA PHE A 205 17.45 -4.69 0.75
C PHE A 205 16.52 -4.48 1.95
N GLU A 206 16.88 -3.56 2.84
CA GLU A 206 15.98 -3.09 3.89
C GLU A 206 14.85 -2.26 3.28
N GLY A 207 13.61 -2.56 3.66
CA GLY A 207 12.41 -1.93 3.14
C GLY A 207 11.75 -1.01 4.15
N CYS A 208 11.22 0.11 3.65
CA CYS A 208 10.43 1.07 4.41
C CYS A 208 9.02 1.18 3.83
N HIS A 209 8.07 1.44 4.73
CA HIS A 209 6.67 1.66 4.45
C HIS A 209 6.32 3.06 4.96
N LEU A 210 5.90 3.96 4.07
CA LEU A 210 5.37 5.27 4.39
C LEU A 210 3.84 5.23 4.30
N TYR A 211 3.17 5.88 5.24
CA TYR A 211 1.72 5.94 5.33
C TYR A 211 1.24 7.38 5.47
N PHE A 212 0.17 7.72 4.77
CA PHE A 212 -0.59 8.95 4.97
C PHE A 212 -2.02 8.88 4.41
N PRO A 213 -2.99 9.58 5.01
CA PRO A 213 -4.33 9.71 4.45
C PRO A 213 -4.33 10.50 3.13
N VAL A 214 -5.12 10.04 2.16
CA VAL A 214 -5.38 10.73 0.89
C VAL A 214 -6.80 11.31 0.87
N SER A 215 -7.75 10.61 1.47
CA SER A 215 -9.14 11.06 1.68
C SER A 215 -9.59 10.68 3.10
N LYS A 216 -10.88 10.89 3.40
CA LYS A 216 -11.49 10.47 4.68
C LYS A 216 -11.54 8.95 4.86
N THR A 217 -11.44 8.17 3.77
CA THR A 217 -11.56 6.70 3.82
C THR A 217 -10.39 5.98 3.15
N VAL A 218 -9.47 6.72 2.51
CA VAL A 218 -8.36 6.16 1.75
C VAL A 218 -7.03 6.52 2.40
N ILE A 219 -6.21 5.50 2.67
CA ILE A 219 -4.81 5.63 3.09
C ILE A 219 -3.88 5.23 1.94
N ALA A 220 -2.84 6.02 1.70
CA ALA A 220 -1.70 5.61 0.90
C ALA A 220 -0.72 4.82 1.77
N GLU A 221 -0.32 3.63 1.29
CA GLU A 221 0.83 2.88 1.77
C GLU A 221 1.87 2.84 0.67
N VAL A 222 3.10 3.24 0.99
CA VAL A 222 4.16 3.47 0.01
C VAL A 222 5.37 2.64 0.38
N HIS A 223 5.80 1.74 -0.50
CA HIS A 223 6.95 0.87 -0.29
C HIS A 223 8.15 1.39 -1.07
N PHE A 224 9.29 1.50 -0.39
CA PHE A 224 10.55 1.94 -0.95
C PHE A 224 11.72 1.35 -0.16
N VAL A 225 12.93 1.40 -0.71
CA VAL A 225 14.12 0.92 0.00
C VAL A 225 14.72 1.97 0.93
N ALA A 226 15.27 1.48 2.04
CA ALA A 226 15.77 2.31 3.15
C ALA A 226 16.81 3.34 2.73
N ASP A 227 17.61 3.08 1.69
CA ASP A 227 18.59 4.03 1.14
C ASP A 227 17.99 5.40 0.74
N HIS A 228 16.69 5.40 0.42
CA HIS A 228 15.96 6.62 0.05
C HIS A 228 15.26 7.32 1.21
N LEU A 229 15.38 6.80 2.44
CA LEU A 229 14.78 7.39 3.63
C LEU A 229 15.26 8.84 3.88
N LYS A 230 16.48 9.17 3.47
CA LYS A 230 17.03 10.54 3.48
C LYS A 230 16.26 11.56 2.60
N HIS A 231 15.35 11.09 1.75
CA HIS A 231 14.52 11.92 0.87
C HIS A 231 13.02 11.75 1.13
N VAL A 232 12.65 11.03 2.20
CA VAL A 232 11.29 10.52 2.38
C VAL A 232 10.25 11.63 2.47
N VAL A 233 10.54 12.74 3.16
CA VAL A 233 9.57 13.84 3.32
C VAL A 233 9.31 14.54 2.00
N SER A 234 10.37 14.92 1.27
CA SER A 234 10.22 15.55 -0.05
C SER A 234 9.51 14.66 -1.06
N MET A 235 9.76 13.35 -1.01
CA MET A 235 9.08 12.37 -1.85
C MET A 235 7.60 12.23 -1.46
N ALA A 236 7.30 12.17 -0.16
CA ALA A 236 5.94 12.09 0.36
C ALA A 236 5.10 13.32 -0.01
N ASP A 237 5.67 14.54 0.09
CA ASP A 237 4.98 15.77 -0.28
C ASP A 237 4.63 15.79 -1.78
N LYS A 238 5.59 15.42 -2.65
CA LYS A 238 5.36 15.35 -4.11
C LYS A 238 4.33 14.29 -4.47
N LEU A 239 4.40 13.12 -3.85
CA LEU A 239 3.44 12.05 -4.08
C LEU A 239 2.05 12.45 -3.61
N SER A 240 1.93 13.00 -2.41
CA SER A 240 0.67 13.51 -1.87
C SER A 240 0.03 14.52 -2.83
N ALA A 241 0.79 15.52 -3.29
CA ALA A 241 0.31 16.49 -4.27
C ALA A 241 -0.18 15.84 -5.56
N LYS A 242 0.53 14.83 -6.08
CA LYS A 242 0.14 14.13 -7.31
C LYS A 242 -1.12 13.27 -7.11
N LEU A 243 -1.26 12.62 -5.96
CA LEU A 243 -2.47 11.86 -5.61
C LEU A 243 -3.68 12.79 -5.47
N GLN A 244 -3.51 13.98 -4.90
CA GLN A 244 -4.55 15.01 -4.83
C GLN A 244 -4.95 15.50 -6.23
N GLU A 245 -4.00 15.66 -7.17
CA GLU A 245 -4.29 15.99 -8.57
C GLU A 245 -5.17 14.92 -9.23
N PHE A 246 -4.81 13.63 -9.10
CA PHE A 246 -5.61 12.52 -9.62
C PHE A 246 -6.98 12.44 -8.99
N GLN A 247 -7.08 12.69 -7.67
CA GLN A 247 -8.34 12.68 -6.95
C GLN A 247 -9.26 13.83 -7.42
N ALA A 248 -8.73 15.04 -7.53
CA ALA A 248 -9.48 16.20 -7.99
C ALA A 248 -10.01 15.98 -9.41
N ALA A 249 -9.20 15.41 -10.31
CA ALA A 249 -9.62 15.05 -11.67
C ALA A 249 -10.72 13.96 -11.68
N GLY A 250 -10.58 12.93 -10.83
CA GLY A 250 -11.61 11.88 -10.69
C GLY A 250 -12.94 12.43 -10.16
N LEU A 251 -12.88 13.30 -9.15
CA LEU A 251 -14.07 13.99 -8.60
C LEU A 251 -14.74 14.89 -9.65
N ALA A 252 -13.96 15.62 -10.45
CA ALA A 252 -14.48 16.44 -11.53
C ALA A 252 -15.21 15.60 -12.60
N TYR A 253 -14.61 14.49 -13.03
CA TYR A 253 -15.21 13.55 -13.98
C TYR A 253 -16.54 12.97 -13.46
N ARG A 254 -16.59 12.57 -12.18
CA ARG A 254 -17.83 12.07 -11.55
C ARG A 254 -18.96 13.09 -11.59
N ARG A 255 -18.65 14.37 -11.36
CA ARG A 255 -19.64 15.46 -11.43
C ARG A 255 -20.17 15.63 -12.84
N THR A 256 -19.32 15.55 -13.87
CA THR A 256 -19.76 15.68 -15.27
C THR A 256 -20.69 14.53 -15.70
N GLN A 257 -20.43 13.31 -15.20
CA GLN A 257 -21.30 12.16 -15.43
C GLN A 257 -22.66 12.33 -14.75
N SER A 258 -22.67 12.88 -13.53
CA SER A 258 -23.90 13.13 -12.77
C SER A 258 -24.76 14.25 -13.35
N SER A 259 -24.15 15.22 -14.06
CA SER A 259 -24.86 16.34 -14.71
C SER A 259 -25.42 16.01 -16.11
N ASN A 260 -25.01 14.91 -16.75
CA ASN A 260 -25.49 14.48 -18.07
C ASN A 260 -26.11 13.06 -18.05
N PRO A 261 -27.26 12.81 -17.38
CA PRO A 261 -27.86 11.48 -17.31
C PRO A 261 -28.41 10.92 -18.63
N ASN A 262 -28.51 11.73 -19.69
CA ASN A 262 -29.32 11.45 -20.89
C ASN A 262 -28.55 11.04 -22.16
N GLU A 263 -27.22 10.96 -22.17
CA GLU A 263 -26.47 10.51 -23.37
C GLU A 263 -26.20 9.00 -23.43
N SER A 264 -26.46 8.24 -22.35
CA SER A 264 -26.20 6.79 -22.31
C SER A 264 -27.31 5.91 -22.92
N LYS A 265 -28.38 6.50 -23.48
CA LYS A 265 -29.53 5.75 -24.05
C LYS A 265 -29.82 5.98 -25.54
N SER A 266 -28.94 6.63 -26.31
CA SER A 266 -29.13 6.75 -27.78
C SER A 266 -28.03 6.04 -28.56
N GLY A 267 -28.09 4.72 -28.57
CA GLY A 267 -27.17 3.87 -29.33
C GLY A 267 -27.79 2.55 -29.75
N SER A 268 -29.05 2.55 -30.16
CA SER A 268 -29.67 1.45 -30.91
C SER A 268 -30.78 2.02 -31.79
N LYS A 269 -30.41 2.26 -33.04
CA LYS A 269 -31.32 2.20 -34.19
C LYS A 269 -30.72 1.20 -35.15
#